data_AF-A0A2E9X289-F1
#
_entry.id   AF-A0A2E9X289-F1
#
_cell.length_a   1.000
_cell.length_b   1.000
_cell.length_c   1.000
_cell.angle_alpha   90.00
_cell.angle_beta   90.00
_cell.angle_gamma   90.00
#
_symmetry.space_group_name_H-M   'P 1'
#
loop_
_entity.id
_entity.type
_entity.pdbx_description
1 polymer ?
#
loop_
_entity_poly.entity_id
_entity_poly.type
_entity_poly.pdbx_seq_one_letter_code
_entity_poly.pdbx_strand_id
1 'polypeptide(L)'
;MVSSGPPPGLRTSKAQLRMSRVEFFATLRPGMDKLSWTTTIAGSSWSASVSNTRPCDLPGFRFNLTALRVRSWTIRALERRLRAARALEILREGVMIRFVGLLSLLVLFAPQPAGAQLSAGVARADVTPPLGGPMYGYGARGTNVSEGVHDPLYAKAIVLSDQSQKLAIVTLDLGSISAGSAARIESIVGQQTDIEDVLLVTSHTHSGPRATPDFPSTASPWIRDAEEKIAQAVIEADGRMVPVRIGVGWGEVREGHNRRMIGADGRAVMFWENRERIPTSPLDYELGVIRVEQLDGQTLATLVSFQCHPVVLGPENLDISADYPGVFMRIVEAELGGQAMFLQGAAGDINPFWDKTPPAEGAFEQVEAMGRAVAEEVIRVSGSITGFDAAPVISVHAEVIPLASRTDVERTQRDMLAEINTVLIGPDIALATFPGEFFVEHGLALKARSQFEHTFFVGYTNDALGYFPTIQATTEGGYGAASSTRVEVGAGERLVDRALINLLYQANKISP
;
A
#
# COMPACT_ATOMS: atom_id res chain seq x y z
N MET A 1 -9.87 59.58 -27.84
CA MET A 1 -8.64 60.09 -28.46
C MET A 1 -7.47 59.39 -27.76
N VAL A 2 -6.95 58.32 -28.36
CA VAL A 2 -5.71 58.31 -29.18
C VAL A 2 -4.48 58.53 -28.29
N SER A 3 -3.63 57.51 -28.11
CA SER A 3 -2.59 57.26 -29.12
C SER A 3 -1.98 55.86 -29.01
N SER A 4 -1.63 55.37 -30.19
CA SER A 4 -1.09 54.07 -30.58
C SER A 4 0.25 54.31 -31.25
N GLY A 5 1.23 53.42 -31.08
CA GLY A 5 2.49 53.40 -31.84
C GLY A 5 3.39 52.19 -31.51
N PRO A 6 4.29 51.73 -32.41
CA PRO A 6 4.30 50.33 -32.88
C PRO A 6 5.67 49.58 -32.72
N PRO A 7 6.06 48.56 -33.55
CA PRO A 7 6.49 47.18 -33.19
C PRO A 7 8.05 46.98 -33.24
N PRO A 8 8.71 45.78 -33.07
CA PRO A 8 8.74 44.67 -34.06
C PRO A 8 9.13 43.24 -33.53
N GLY A 9 9.13 42.24 -34.42
CA GLY A 9 10.21 41.23 -34.44
C GLY A 9 9.86 39.77 -34.12
N LEU A 10 9.61 38.97 -35.17
CA LEU A 10 9.79 37.52 -35.14
C LEU A 10 11.26 37.20 -34.77
N ARG A 11 11.47 36.44 -33.69
CA ARG A 11 12.71 35.69 -33.44
C ARG A 11 12.39 34.21 -33.36
N THR A 12 13.14 33.46 -34.15
CA THR A 12 13.22 32.01 -34.20
C THR A 12 13.85 31.47 -32.93
N SER A 13 13.20 30.52 -32.25
CA SER A 13 13.86 29.63 -31.28
C SER A 13 13.66 28.18 -31.71
N LYS A 14 14.77 27.54 -32.07
CA LYS A 14 14.89 26.11 -32.30
C LYS A 14 14.47 25.35 -31.04
N ALA A 15 13.36 24.62 -31.10
CA ALA A 15 13.09 23.54 -30.16
C ALA A 15 13.67 22.24 -30.74
N GLN A 16 14.75 21.75 -30.14
CA GLN A 16 15.21 20.37 -30.33
C GLN A 16 14.20 19.43 -29.65
N LEU A 17 13.29 18.86 -30.44
CA LEU A 17 12.52 17.69 -30.03
C LEU A 17 13.40 16.45 -30.15
N ARG A 18 13.77 15.87 -28.99
CA ARG A 18 14.23 14.48 -28.89
C ARG A 18 13.10 13.58 -29.39
N MET A 19 13.31 12.89 -30.52
CA MET A 19 12.43 11.80 -30.93
C MET A 19 12.67 10.58 -30.03
N SER A 20 11.71 10.31 -29.15
CA SER A 20 11.50 9.02 -28.50
C SER A 20 10.84 8.03 -29.47
N ARG A 21 11.21 6.76 -29.34
CA ARG A 21 10.78 5.54 -30.06
C ARG A 21 9.45 5.60 -30.85
N VAL A 22 9.50 5.09 -32.08
CA VAL A 22 8.31 4.63 -32.85
C VAL A 22 8.19 3.12 -32.66
N GLU A 23 7.04 2.67 -32.13
CA GLU A 23 6.73 1.24 -31.98
C GLU A 23 5.81 0.77 -33.12
N PHE A 24 6.09 -0.40 -33.69
CA PHE A 24 5.27 -1.04 -34.71
C PHE A 24 4.52 -2.22 -34.08
N PHE A 25 3.19 -2.22 -34.17
CA PHE A 25 2.37 -3.36 -33.78
C PHE A 25 1.93 -4.13 -35.03
N ALA A 26 2.23 -5.44 -35.07
CA ALA A 26 1.70 -6.36 -36.07
C ALA A 26 0.72 -7.32 -35.38
N THR A 27 -0.54 -7.31 -35.80
CA THR A 27 -1.56 -8.27 -35.35
C THR A 27 -1.96 -9.17 -36.50
N LEU A 28 -1.75 -10.48 -36.35
CA LEU A 28 -2.25 -11.52 -37.26
C LEU A 28 -3.63 -11.97 -36.78
N ARG A 29 -4.66 -11.83 -37.63
CA ARG A 29 -5.96 -12.51 -37.42
C ARG A 29 -5.99 -13.79 -38.27
N PRO A 30 -6.57 -14.90 -37.77
CA PRO A 30 -6.66 -16.15 -38.53
C PRO A 30 -7.55 -15.97 -39.78
N GLY A 31 -7.05 -16.33 -40.97
CA GLY A 31 -7.87 -16.47 -42.18
C GLY A 31 -7.65 -15.48 -43.34
N MET A 32 -6.54 -14.72 -43.41
CA MET A 32 -6.23 -13.86 -44.58
C MET A 32 -4.81 -14.10 -45.13
N ASP A 33 -4.70 -14.32 -46.45
CA ASP A 33 -3.43 -14.60 -47.17
C ASP A 33 -2.61 -13.35 -47.55
N LYS A 34 -2.78 -12.21 -46.86
CA LYS A 34 -2.02 -10.96 -47.14
C LYS A 34 -1.70 -10.16 -45.87
N LEU A 35 -0.44 -9.74 -45.72
CA LEU A 35 0.00 -8.79 -44.68
C LEU A 35 -0.52 -7.37 -44.98
N SER A 36 -1.08 -6.69 -43.98
CA SER A 36 -1.35 -5.25 -43.99
C SER A 36 -0.62 -4.56 -42.85
N TRP A 37 -0.20 -3.31 -43.07
CA TRP A 37 0.45 -2.46 -42.07
C TRP A 37 -0.41 -1.22 -41.85
N THR A 38 -0.46 -0.73 -40.61
CA THR A 38 -1.13 0.54 -40.27
C THR A 38 -0.17 1.37 -39.43
N THR A 39 0.01 2.63 -39.78
CA THR A 39 0.84 3.59 -39.03
C THR A 39 -0.03 4.76 -38.63
N THR A 40 -0.05 5.11 -37.34
CA THR A 40 -0.81 6.25 -36.82
C THR A 40 0.17 7.37 -36.46
N ILE A 41 0.01 8.53 -37.09
CA ILE A 41 0.70 9.78 -36.73
C ILE A 41 -0.39 10.86 -36.63
N ALA A 42 -0.52 11.48 -35.46
CA ALA A 42 -1.27 12.71 -35.21
C ALA A 42 -2.60 12.87 -35.99
N GLY A 43 -3.57 11.98 -35.73
CA GLY A 43 -5.00 12.30 -35.93
C GLY A 43 -5.56 12.30 -37.36
N SER A 44 -4.92 11.70 -38.37
CA SER A 44 -5.57 11.48 -39.68
C SER A 44 -5.14 10.17 -40.35
N SER A 45 -6.12 9.39 -40.85
CA SER A 45 -5.93 8.06 -41.43
C SER A 45 -5.87 8.09 -42.96
N TRP A 46 -4.85 7.45 -43.56
CA TRP A 46 -4.75 7.24 -45.01
C TRP A 46 -4.51 5.75 -45.31
N SER A 47 -5.23 5.21 -46.31
CA SER A 47 -5.06 3.84 -46.79
C SER A 47 -4.50 3.84 -48.21
N ALA A 48 -3.45 3.05 -48.48
CA ALA A 48 -2.97 2.80 -49.84
C ALA A 48 -2.88 1.29 -50.10
N SER A 49 -3.41 0.85 -51.25
CA SER A 49 -3.26 -0.50 -51.78
C SER A 49 -2.38 -0.45 -53.03
N VAL A 50 -1.44 -1.38 -53.17
CA VAL A 50 -0.58 -1.45 -54.36
C VAL A 50 -0.83 -2.77 -55.09
N SER A 51 -1.32 -2.68 -56.32
CA SER A 51 -1.43 -3.78 -57.29
C SER A 51 -0.26 -3.76 -58.27
N ASN A 52 0.15 -4.94 -58.73
CA ASN A 52 1.40 -5.19 -59.44
C ASN A 52 1.27 -4.96 -60.96
N THR A 53 1.72 -3.82 -61.50
CA THR A 53 1.98 -3.60 -62.94
C THR A 53 3.19 -2.66 -63.18
N ARG A 54 3.84 -2.82 -64.35
CA ARG A 54 5.21 -2.40 -64.78
C ARG A 54 5.53 -0.88 -64.77
N PRO A 55 6.82 -0.47 -64.87
CA PRO A 55 7.30 0.87 -64.53
C PRO A 55 7.32 1.86 -65.70
N CYS A 56 7.01 3.14 -65.42
CA CYS A 56 7.41 4.30 -66.22
C CYS A 56 7.93 5.41 -65.28
N ASP A 57 9.03 6.04 -65.70
CA ASP A 57 9.90 6.95 -64.96
C ASP A 57 9.29 8.32 -64.59
N LEU A 58 9.78 8.93 -63.50
CA LEU A 58 10.19 10.35 -63.33
C LEU A 58 10.67 10.61 -61.86
N PRO A 59 11.45 11.67 -61.56
CA PRO A 59 12.75 11.54 -60.93
C PRO A 59 12.85 12.04 -59.48
N GLY A 60 13.86 11.52 -58.77
CA GLY A 60 14.52 12.26 -57.70
C GLY A 60 14.18 11.84 -56.28
N PHE A 61 14.61 10.66 -55.85
CA PHE A 61 15.18 10.42 -54.50
C PHE A 61 15.92 9.07 -54.54
N ARG A 62 17.24 9.11 -54.31
CA ARG A 62 18.07 7.90 -54.20
C ARG A 62 17.88 7.31 -52.80
N PHE A 63 17.35 6.10 -52.71
CA PHE A 63 17.62 5.22 -51.57
C PHE A 63 18.44 4.02 -52.05
N ASN A 64 19.57 3.82 -51.38
CA ASN A 64 20.52 2.74 -51.64
C ASN A 64 19.97 1.46 -51.00
N LEU A 65 19.34 0.58 -51.79
CA LEU A 65 18.92 -0.75 -51.35
C LEU A 65 20.09 -1.73 -51.54
N THR A 66 20.86 -1.96 -50.49
CA THR A 66 21.83 -3.05 -50.46
C THR A 66 21.09 -4.38 -50.21
N ALA A 67 20.85 -5.09 -51.31
CA ALA A 67 20.79 -6.55 -51.44
C ALA A 67 20.21 -7.40 -50.29
N LEU A 68 18.92 -7.74 -50.38
CA LEU A 68 18.40 -8.97 -49.76
C LEU A 68 18.43 -10.10 -50.81
N ARG A 69 19.47 -10.94 -50.76
CA ARG A 69 19.51 -12.22 -51.50
C ARG A 69 18.58 -13.22 -50.80
N VAL A 70 17.36 -13.39 -51.30
CA VAL A 70 16.56 -14.58 -50.97
C VAL A 70 16.92 -15.68 -51.98
N ARG A 71 17.79 -16.61 -51.57
CA ARG A 71 18.05 -17.84 -52.33
C ARG A 71 16.89 -18.81 -52.16
N SER A 72 16.40 -19.26 -53.31
CA SER A 72 15.40 -20.29 -53.58
C SER A 72 15.72 -21.64 -52.93
N TRP A 73 15.44 -21.80 -51.63
CA TRP A 73 15.62 -23.08 -50.92
C TRP A 73 14.37 -23.58 -50.18
N THR A 74 13.26 -22.83 -50.16
CA THR A 74 12.12 -23.15 -49.28
C THR A 74 10.91 -23.80 -49.93
N ILE A 75 10.88 -23.99 -51.25
CA ILE A 75 9.71 -24.63 -51.90
C ILE A 75 9.89 -26.15 -52.08
N ARG A 76 11.13 -26.67 -52.21
CA ARG A 76 11.38 -28.13 -52.31
C ARG A 76 11.58 -28.83 -50.95
N ALA A 77 11.61 -28.08 -49.85
CA ALA A 77 11.67 -28.60 -48.48
C ALA A 77 10.27 -28.82 -47.88
N LEU A 78 9.26 -28.09 -48.36
CA LEU A 78 7.88 -28.19 -47.89
C LEU A 78 7.15 -29.40 -48.49
N GLU A 79 7.41 -29.73 -49.77
CA GLU A 79 6.83 -30.91 -50.44
C GLU A 79 7.38 -32.25 -49.94
N ARG A 80 8.58 -32.27 -49.34
CA ARG A 80 9.14 -33.49 -48.71
C ARG A 80 8.61 -33.72 -47.29
N ARG A 81 8.24 -32.67 -46.56
CA ARG A 81 7.62 -32.80 -45.23
C ARG A 81 6.15 -33.23 -45.29
N LEU A 82 5.44 -32.90 -46.36
CA LEU A 82 4.04 -33.30 -46.55
C LEU A 82 3.84 -34.76 -47.01
N ARG A 83 4.89 -35.46 -47.46
CA ARG A 83 4.82 -36.91 -47.74
C ARG A 83 5.23 -37.80 -46.56
N ALA A 84 5.87 -37.24 -45.53
CA ALA A 84 6.15 -37.95 -44.27
C ALA A 84 4.95 -37.96 -43.31
N ALA A 85 3.97 -37.07 -43.51
CA ALA A 85 2.76 -36.96 -42.70
C ALA A 85 1.63 -37.95 -43.10
N ARG A 86 1.89 -38.90 -44.01
CA ARG A 86 0.92 -39.95 -44.40
C ARG A 86 1.39 -41.39 -44.14
N ALA A 87 2.50 -41.55 -43.41
CA ALA A 87 3.05 -42.87 -43.07
C ALA A 87 3.12 -43.15 -41.56
N LEU A 88 2.38 -42.39 -40.75
CA LEU A 88 2.34 -42.51 -39.28
C LEU A 88 0.91 -42.61 -38.75
N GLU A 89 0.01 -43.21 -39.54
CA GLU A 89 -1.39 -43.40 -39.19
C GLU A 89 -1.73 -44.84 -38.78
N ILE A 90 -0.72 -45.71 -38.61
CA ILE A 90 -0.91 -47.09 -38.15
C ILE A 90 0.27 -47.46 -37.26
N LEU A 91 0.22 -47.09 -35.97
CA LEU A 91 0.76 -47.83 -34.83
C LEU A 91 0.66 -47.00 -33.55
N ARG A 92 -0.17 -47.51 -32.61
CA ARG A 92 -0.21 -47.22 -31.16
C ARG A 92 -1.15 -46.13 -30.65
N GLU A 93 -2.44 -46.40 -30.80
CA GLU A 93 -3.47 -45.94 -29.83
C GLU A 93 -3.28 -46.51 -28.40
N GLY A 94 -2.32 -47.42 -28.16
CA GLY A 94 -2.06 -48.01 -26.84
C GLY A 94 -0.91 -47.42 -26.02
N VAL A 95 -0.06 -46.55 -26.59
CA VAL A 95 1.17 -46.08 -25.91
C VAL A 95 1.16 -44.57 -25.64
N MET A 96 0.43 -43.78 -26.42
CA MET A 96 0.36 -42.33 -26.22
C MET A 96 -0.48 -41.94 -24.98
N ILE A 97 -1.51 -42.74 -24.65
CA ILE A 97 -2.32 -42.54 -23.42
C ILE A 97 -1.52 -42.84 -22.15
N ARG A 98 -0.52 -43.73 -22.22
CA ARG A 98 0.36 -44.01 -21.07
C ARG A 98 1.44 -42.95 -20.87
N PHE A 99 1.90 -42.27 -21.94
CA PHE A 99 2.89 -41.18 -21.83
C PHE A 99 2.28 -39.83 -21.45
N VAL A 100 1.07 -39.51 -21.94
CA VAL A 100 0.33 -38.33 -21.48
C VAL A 100 -0.14 -38.52 -20.04
N GLY A 101 -0.59 -39.73 -19.66
CA GLY A 101 -0.90 -40.06 -18.28
C GLY A 101 0.29 -39.93 -17.33
N LEU A 102 1.50 -40.37 -17.74
CA LEU A 102 2.72 -40.25 -16.92
C LEU A 102 3.23 -38.80 -16.81
N LEU A 103 3.12 -37.98 -17.87
CA LEU A 103 3.48 -36.56 -17.81
C LEU A 103 2.47 -35.76 -16.97
N SER A 104 1.18 -36.06 -17.08
CA SER A 104 0.14 -35.46 -16.23
C SER A 104 0.29 -35.84 -14.77
N LEU A 105 0.73 -37.08 -14.47
CA LEU A 105 1.08 -37.50 -13.11
C LEU A 105 2.35 -36.84 -12.58
N LEU A 106 3.34 -36.51 -13.43
CA LEU A 106 4.55 -35.79 -13.02
C LEU A 106 4.31 -34.30 -12.75
N VAL A 107 3.32 -33.67 -13.41
CA VAL A 107 2.91 -32.28 -13.11
C VAL A 107 2.06 -32.21 -11.83
N LEU A 108 1.32 -33.26 -11.49
CA LEU A 108 0.55 -33.35 -10.24
C LEU A 108 1.42 -33.61 -8.98
N PHE A 109 2.70 -33.94 -9.16
CA PHE A 109 3.69 -34.14 -8.09
C PHE A 109 4.91 -33.24 -8.23
N ALA A 110 4.83 -32.16 -9.02
CA ALA A 110 5.82 -31.09 -8.90
C ALA A 110 5.72 -30.57 -7.45
N PRO A 111 6.79 -30.64 -6.64
CA PRO A 111 6.76 -30.01 -5.33
C PRO A 111 6.34 -28.56 -5.56
N GLN A 112 5.28 -28.13 -4.88
CA GLN A 112 4.99 -26.71 -4.72
C GLN A 112 6.33 -26.07 -4.32
N PRO A 113 6.78 -25.01 -5.00
CA PRO A 113 8.03 -24.38 -4.60
C PRO A 113 7.83 -23.92 -3.16
N ALA A 114 8.47 -24.60 -2.21
CA ALA A 114 8.66 -24.02 -0.90
C ALA A 114 9.42 -22.71 -1.13
N GLY A 115 9.01 -21.64 -0.45
CA GLY A 115 9.76 -20.39 -0.51
C GLY A 115 11.21 -20.66 -0.12
N ALA A 116 12.12 -19.79 -0.56
CA ALA A 116 13.45 -19.85 0.00
C ALA A 116 13.39 -19.48 1.49
N GLN A 117 14.43 -19.80 2.25
CA GLN A 117 14.53 -19.40 3.66
C GLN A 117 14.23 -17.90 3.80
N LEU A 118 13.15 -17.57 4.52
CA LEU A 118 12.76 -16.20 4.81
C LEU A 118 13.88 -15.55 5.61
N SER A 119 14.17 -14.32 5.23
CA SER A 119 15.09 -13.45 5.93
C SER A 119 14.40 -12.15 6.29
N ALA A 120 14.82 -11.56 7.41
CA ALA A 120 14.34 -10.26 7.84
C ALA A 120 15.42 -9.45 8.53
N GLY A 121 15.31 -8.14 8.45
CA GLY A 121 16.18 -7.19 9.12
C GLY A 121 15.36 -6.05 9.69
N VAL A 122 15.82 -5.48 10.80
CA VAL A 122 15.13 -4.38 11.49
C VAL A 122 16.09 -3.23 11.77
N ALA A 123 15.54 -2.02 11.75
CA ALA A 123 16.22 -0.82 12.21
C ALA A 123 15.18 0.22 12.62
N ARG A 124 15.62 1.21 13.41
CA ARG A 124 14.78 2.33 13.82
C ARG A 124 15.54 3.64 13.74
N ALA A 125 14.82 4.72 13.49
CA ALA A 125 15.34 6.09 13.51
C ALA A 125 14.47 6.98 14.41
N ASP A 126 15.12 7.87 15.15
CA ASP A 126 14.45 8.92 15.91
C ASP A 126 14.02 10.05 14.97
N VAL A 127 12.71 10.26 14.88
CA VAL A 127 12.08 11.28 14.05
C VAL A 127 11.46 12.39 14.91
N THR A 128 11.83 12.51 16.19
CA THR A 128 11.30 13.56 17.08
C THR A 128 11.57 14.96 16.50
N PRO A 129 10.55 15.82 16.36
CA PRO A 129 10.71 17.17 15.84
C PRO A 129 11.40 18.09 16.86
N PRO A 130 12.01 19.20 16.41
CA PRO A 130 12.34 20.29 17.33
C PRO A 130 11.06 20.87 17.96
N LEU A 131 11.19 21.46 19.15
CA LEU A 131 10.10 22.15 19.84
C LEU A 131 9.67 23.44 19.15
N GLY A 132 8.46 23.91 19.45
CA GLY A 132 7.88 25.13 18.91
C GLY A 132 7.15 24.95 17.57
N GLY A 133 6.89 23.70 17.16
CA GLY A 133 6.20 23.37 15.92
C GLY A 133 4.70 23.13 16.13
N PRO A 134 3.87 23.35 15.10
CA PRO A 134 2.45 22.99 15.17
C PRO A 134 2.30 21.47 15.36
N MET A 135 1.33 21.06 16.16
CA MET A 135 1.03 19.64 16.40
C MET A 135 -0.17 19.18 15.57
N TYR A 136 -0.19 17.90 15.21
CA TYR A 136 -1.20 17.30 14.34
C TYR A 136 -2.53 16.99 15.06
N GLY A 137 -3.63 16.85 14.32
CA GLY A 137 -4.86 16.21 14.81
C GLY A 137 -5.97 17.17 15.27
N TYR A 138 -5.76 17.96 16.32
CA TYR A 138 -6.86 18.73 16.93
C TYR A 138 -6.99 20.16 16.43
N GLY A 139 -8.15 20.49 15.84
CA GLY A 139 -8.52 21.89 15.56
C GLY A 139 -8.67 22.74 16.83
N ALA A 140 -9.09 22.14 17.95
CA ALA A 140 -9.25 22.82 19.23
C ALA A 140 -7.93 23.31 19.85
N ARG A 141 -6.77 22.78 19.41
CA ARG A 141 -5.45 23.25 19.83
C ARG A 141 -5.14 24.67 19.34
N GLY A 142 -5.86 25.16 18.33
CA GLY A 142 -5.72 26.51 17.81
C GLY A 142 -4.32 26.77 17.25
N THR A 143 -3.64 27.80 17.76
CA THR A 143 -2.28 28.20 17.32
C THR A 143 -1.19 27.75 18.27
N ASN A 144 -1.50 26.93 19.28
CA ASN A 144 -0.51 26.44 20.22
C ASN A 144 0.44 25.46 19.52
N VAL A 145 1.68 25.45 19.99
CA VAL A 145 2.80 24.67 19.43
C VAL A 145 3.35 23.73 20.49
N SER A 146 4.20 22.78 20.08
CA SER A 146 4.86 21.87 21.03
C SER A 146 5.76 22.64 22.01
N GLU A 147 5.63 22.33 23.30
CA GLU A 147 6.38 22.96 24.41
C GLU A 147 7.32 21.97 25.10
N GLY A 148 7.08 20.67 24.96
CA GLY A 148 7.91 19.61 25.53
C GLY A 148 7.92 18.33 24.70
N VAL A 149 8.71 17.36 25.15
CA VAL A 149 8.75 16.00 24.61
C VAL A 149 8.56 15.05 25.77
N HIS A 150 7.42 14.36 25.80
CA HIS A 150 7.14 13.30 26.75
C HIS A 150 7.74 11.98 26.27
N ASP A 151 7.44 11.60 25.02
CA ASP A 151 8.03 10.44 24.37
C ASP A 151 8.80 10.86 23.11
N PRO A 152 9.98 10.28 22.85
CA PRO A 152 10.56 10.33 21.52
C PRO A 152 9.65 9.62 20.50
N LEU A 153 9.66 10.11 19.26
CA LEU A 153 8.92 9.51 18.15
C LEU A 153 9.87 8.71 17.26
N TYR A 154 9.48 7.47 16.92
CA TYR A 154 10.31 6.61 16.08
C TYR A 154 9.68 6.29 14.73
N ALA A 155 10.55 6.11 13.75
CA ALA A 155 10.28 5.30 12.56
C ALA A 155 10.93 3.94 12.76
N LYS A 156 10.14 2.87 12.71
CA LYS A 156 10.60 1.50 12.93
C LYS A 156 10.38 0.70 11.65
N ALA A 157 11.47 0.22 11.05
CA ALA A 157 11.44 -0.52 9.79
C ALA A 157 11.69 -2.01 10.03
N ILE A 158 10.97 -2.85 9.30
CA ILE A 158 11.30 -4.26 9.04
C ILE A 158 11.33 -4.47 7.53
N VAL A 159 12.38 -5.14 7.05
CA VAL A 159 12.45 -5.65 5.67
C VAL A 159 12.29 -7.16 5.73
N LEU A 160 11.37 -7.71 4.93
CA LEU A 160 11.15 -9.14 4.76
C LEU A 160 11.59 -9.54 3.34
N SER A 161 12.24 -10.70 3.21
CA SER A 161 12.61 -11.23 1.90
C SER A 161 12.56 -12.75 1.84
N ASP A 162 11.90 -13.25 0.79
CA ASP A 162 11.92 -14.66 0.38
C ASP A 162 12.97 -14.94 -0.72
N GLN A 163 13.93 -14.03 -0.89
CA GLN A 163 14.95 -13.96 -1.97
C GLN A 163 14.43 -13.58 -3.37
N SER A 164 13.13 -13.71 -3.63
CA SER A 164 12.53 -13.30 -4.91
C SER A 164 11.88 -11.93 -4.83
N GLN A 165 11.29 -11.61 -3.67
CA GLN A 165 10.61 -10.38 -3.35
C GLN A 165 11.23 -9.78 -2.08
N LYS A 166 11.26 -8.45 -2.01
CA LYS A 166 11.49 -7.72 -0.77
C LYS A 166 10.31 -6.81 -0.47
N LEU A 167 9.94 -6.75 0.81
CA LEU A 167 8.89 -5.89 1.32
C LEU A 167 9.43 -5.13 2.53
N ALA A 168 9.38 -3.80 2.49
CA ALA A 168 9.62 -2.96 3.65
C ALA A 168 8.28 -2.55 4.30
N ILE A 169 8.15 -2.78 5.60
CA ILE A 169 7.06 -2.23 6.41
C ILE A 169 7.68 -1.29 7.43
N VAL A 170 7.19 -0.06 7.50
CA VAL A 170 7.66 0.96 8.42
C VAL A 170 6.48 1.48 9.23
N THR A 171 6.56 1.39 10.55
CA THR A 171 5.59 2.02 11.44
C THR A 171 6.15 3.34 11.97
N LEU A 172 5.32 4.38 11.96
CA LEU A 172 5.69 5.76 12.26
C LEU A 172 4.90 6.26 13.46
N ASP A 173 5.59 6.75 14.48
CA ASP A 173 4.98 7.49 15.61
C ASP A 173 4.58 8.91 15.19
N LEU A 174 3.80 9.03 14.11
CA LEU A 174 3.37 10.27 13.50
C LEU A 174 1.85 10.29 13.34
N GLY A 175 1.28 11.49 13.24
CA GLY A 175 -0.14 11.66 13.00
C GLY A 175 -0.56 11.33 11.56
N SER A 176 0.30 11.57 10.58
CA SER A 176 0.01 11.24 9.18
C SER A 176 1.27 11.29 8.34
N ILE A 177 1.22 10.67 7.16
CA ILE A 177 2.19 10.84 6.08
C ILE A 177 1.45 11.19 4.79
N SER A 178 2.06 12.02 3.94
CA SER A 178 1.48 12.37 2.63
C SER A 178 2.04 11.47 1.55
N ALA A 179 1.28 11.22 0.47
CA ALA A 179 1.77 10.51 -0.72
C ALA A 179 3.06 11.13 -1.29
N GLY A 180 3.20 12.46 -1.21
CA GLY A 180 4.43 13.12 -1.63
C GLY A 180 5.63 12.79 -0.75
N SER A 181 5.43 12.60 0.55
CA SER A 181 6.48 12.13 1.48
C SER A 181 6.81 10.66 1.25
N ALA A 182 5.79 9.81 1.07
CA ALA A 182 5.97 8.41 0.74
C ALA A 182 6.83 8.22 -0.53
N ALA A 183 6.45 8.88 -1.63
CA ALA A 183 7.20 8.83 -2.89
C ALA A 183 8.66 9.32 -2.76
N ARG A 184 8.95 10.28 -1.86
CA ARG A 184 10.33 10.73 -1.59
C ARG A 184 11.13 9.66 -0.85
N ILE A 185 10.53 9.03 0.16
CA ILE A 185 11.15 7.95 0.93
C ILE A 185 11.43 6.77 0.01
N GLU A 186 10.44 6.31 -0.75
CA GLU A 186 10.58 5.25 -1.75
C GLU A 186 11.69 5.55 -2.76
N SER A 187 11.76 6.80 -3.24
CA SER A 187 12.81 7.21 -4.17
C SER A 187 14.22 7.11 -3.56
N ILE A 188 14.39 7.46 -2.28
CA ILE A 188 15.69 7.34 -1.59
C ILE A 188 16.04 5.87 -1.37
N VAL A 189 15.08 5.04 -0.95
CA VAL A 189 15.24 3.59 -0.73
C VAL A 189 15.63 2.89 -2.03
N GLY A 190 14.90 3.13 -3.13
CA GLY A 190 15.15 2.51 -4.44
C GLY A 190 16.44 2.97 -5.14
N GLN A 191 17.08 4.03 -4.65
CA GLN A 191 18.42 4.42 -5.12
C GLN A 191 19.54 3.57 -4.51
N GLN A 192 19.29 2.91 -3.38
CA GLN A 192 20.32 2.21 -2.59
C GLN A 192 20.02 0.73 -2.35
N THR A 193 18.79 0.29 -2.64
CA THR A 193 18.32 -1.08 -2.45
C THR A 193 17.53 -1.55 -3.68
N ASP A 194 17.23 -2.83 -3.73
CA ASP A 194 16.31 -3.48 -4.66
C ASP A 194 14.89 -3.62 -4.10
N ILE A 195 14.54 -2.85 -3.07
CA ILE A 195 13.20 -2.85 -2.48
C ILE A 195 12.28 -2.00 -3.36
N GLU A 196 11.27 -2.65 -3.93
CA GLU A 196 10.24 -1.98 -4.74
C GLU A 196 9.02 -1.58 -3.91
N ASP A 197 8.69 -2.37 -2.88
CA ASP A 197 7.48 -2.18 -2.06
C ASP A 197 7.82 -1.65 -0.67
N VAL A 198 7.39 -0.42 -0.38
CA VAL A 198 7.55 0.24 0.93
C VAL A 198 6.18 0.65 1.47
N LEU A 199 5.80 0.10 2.61
CA LEU A 199 4.57 0.41 3.31
C LEU A 199 4.87 1.30 4.52
N LEU A 200 4.32 2.52 4.53
CA LEU A 200 4.52 3.53 5.56
C LEU A 200 3.24 3.69 6.37
N VAL A 201 3.16 3.04 7.52
CA VAL A 201 1.99 2.97 8.39
C VAL A 201 2.14 3.95 9.55
N THR A 202 1.23 4.89 9.70
CA THR A 202 1.28 5.83 10.84
C THR A 202 0.43 5.34 12.00
N SER A 203 0.91 5.51 13.23
CA SER A 203 0.13 5.22 14.44
C SER A 203 -1.12 6.07 14.55
N HIS A 204 -1.06 7.27 13.94
CA HIS A 204 -2.06 8.33 14.01
C HIS A 204 -2.10 9.04 15.36
N THR A 205 -0.95 9.19 16.05
CA THR A 205 -0.88 10.00 17.28
C THR A 205 -1.26 11.46 17.01
N HIS A 206 -2.18 11.99 17.81
CA HIS A 206 -2.54 13.41 17.80
C HIS A 206 -1.58 14.29 18.62
N SER A 207 -0.56 13.68 19.23
CA SER A 207 0.51 14.36 19.97
C SER A 207 1.83 14.39 19.21
N GLY A 208 1.81 14.15 17.89
CA GLY A 208 2.96 14.31 17.00
C GLY A 208 3.01 15.66 16.28
N PRO A 209 4.11 15.97 15.57
CA PRO A 209 4.22 17.17 14.76
C PRO A 209 3.25 17.16 13.59
N ARG A 210 2.73 18.33 13.23
CA ARG A 210 2.16 18.56 11.90
C ARG A 210 3.32 18.77 10.93
N ALA A 211 3.42 17.92 9.91
CA ALA A 211 4.40 18.08 8.84
C ALA A 211 4.09 19.35 8.03
N THR A 212 4.79 20.45 8.32
CA THR A 212 4.72 21.68 7.52
C THR A 212 6.03 21.88 6.73
N PRO A 213 5.97 22.45 5.52
CA PRO A 213 7.14 22.60 4.66
C PRO A 213 8.10 23.70 5.12
N ASP A 214 7.77 24.42 6.20
CA ASP A 214 8.44 25.63 6.67
C ASP A 214 8.94 25.52 8.12
N PHE A 215 8.70 24.41 8.81
CA PHE A 215 9.13 24.21 10.20
C PHE A 215 10.33 23.25 10.31
N PRO A 216 11.41 23.59 11.05
CA PRO A 216 11.65 24.85 11.76
C PRO A 216 12.05 26.02 10.84
N SER A 217 12.40 25.74 9.58
CA SER A 217 12.62 26.76 8.55
C SER A 217 12.31 26.21 7.17
N THR A 218 12.05 27.10 6.20
CA THR A 218 11.86 26.72 4.79
C THR A 218 13.12 26.13 4.13
N ALA A 219 14.31 26.51 4.60
CA ALA A 219 15.58 26.00 4.08
C ALA A 219 15.93 24.60 4.59
N SER A 220 15.46 24.26 5.79
CA SER A 220 15.68 22.96 6.43
C SER A 220 14.44 22.59 7.25
N PRO A 221 13.36 22.14 6.58
CA PRO A 221 12.17 21.71 7.27
C PRO A 221 12.38 20.31 7.84
N TRP A 222 11.95 20.09 9.09
CA TRP A 222 12.11 18.83 9.83
C TRP A 222 11.59 17.63 9.03
N ILE A 223 10.49 17.79 8.29
CA ILE A 223 9.91 16.70 7.51
C ILE A 223 10.89 16.12 6.47
N ARG A 224 11.84 16.92 5.94
CA ARG A 224 12.84 16.42 4.99
C ARG A 224 13.89 15.56 5.68
N ASP A 225 14.37 16.00 6.85
CA ASP A 225 15.25 15.21 7.70
C ASP A 225 14.57 13.91 8.17
N ALA A 226 13.29 13.98 8.55
CA ALA A 226 12.50 12.80 8.91
C ALA A 226 12.36 11.82 7.73
N GLU A 227 12.07 12.29 6.52
CA GLU A 227 12.01 11.46 5.31
C GLU A 227 13.34 10.74 5.02
N GLU A 228 14.46 11.45 5.11
CA GLU A 228 15.80 10.86 4.94
C GLU A 228 16.09 9.80 6.01
N LYS A 229 15.78 10.09 7.27
CA LYS A 229 15.94 9.15 8.39
C LYS A 229 15.07 7.89 8.24
N ILE A 230 13.83 8.05 7.80
CA ILE A 230 12.91 6.93 7.54
C ILE A 230 13.48 6.05 6.43
N ALA A 231 13.91 6.64 5.31
CA ALA A 231 14.51 5.89 4.22
C ALA A 231 15.80 5.17 4.67
N GLN A 232 16.64 5.84 5.47
CA GLN A 232 17.86 5.25 5.99
C GLN A 232 17.58 4.09 6.96
N ALA A 233 16.50 4.13 7.74
CA ALA A 233 16.09 3.00 8.56
C ALA A 233 15.72 1.78 7.69
N VAL A 234 15.04 1.98 6.56
CA VAL A 234 14.75 0.88 5.62
C VAL A 234 16.05 0.31 5.03
N ILE A 235 16.96 1.17 4.57
CA ILE A 235 18.26 0.76 4.01
C ILE A 235 19.10 0.00 5.05
N GLU A 236 19.10 0.46 6.31
CA GLU A 236 19.80 -0.19 7.41
C GLU A 236 19.20 -1.54 7.78
N ALA A 237 17.86 -1.65 7.76
CA ALA A 237 17.16 -2.91 7.95
C ALA A 237 17.53 -3.92 6.85
N ASP A 238 17.54 -3.49 5.58
CA ASP A 238 17.96 -4.32 4.44
C ASP A 238 19.42 -4.79 4.54
N GLY A 239 20.30 -3.96 5.12
CA GLY A 239 21.70 -4.33 5.38
C GLY A 239 21.89 -5.34 6.53
N ARG A 240 20.84 -5.62 7.32
CA ARG A 240 20.89 -6.45 8.55
C ARG A 240 20.06 -7.72 8.48
N MET A 241 19.79 -8.20 7.26
CA MET A 241 18.96 -9.38 7.05
C MET A 241 19.57 -10.63 7.69
N VAL A 242 18.78 -11.31 8.51
CA VAL A 242 19.09 -12.61 9.11
C VAL A 242 18.01 -13.62 8.77
N PRO A 243 18.30 -14.93 8.71
CA PRO A 243 17.27 -15.96 8.56
C PRO A 243 16.25 -15.93 9.70
N VAL A 244 14.96 -16.00 9.36
CA VAL A 244 13.85 -15.91 10.31
C VAL A 244 12.73 -16.89 10.01
N ARG A 245 11.79 -16.98 10.94
CA ARG A 245 10.48 -17.61 10.78
C ARG A 245 9.38 -16.66 11.26
N ILE A 246 8.21 -16.73 10.65
CA ILE A 246 7.07 -15.84 10.92
C ILE A 246 5.89 -16.64 11.45
N GLY A 247 5.22 -16.13 12.47
CA GLY A 247 4.04 -16.75 13.06
C GLY A 247 3.00 -15.69 13.42
N VAL A 248 1.74 -16.11 13.52
CA VAL A 248 0.62 -15.22 13.79
C VAL A 248 -0.22 -15.73 14.95
N GLY A 249 -0.75 -14.81 15.75
CA GLY A 249 -1.72 -15.09 16.80
C GLY A 249 -2.77 -13.99 16.89
N TRP A 250 -3.92 -14.34 17.47
CA TRP A 250 -5.05 -13.43 17.68
C TRP A 250 -5.49 -13.43 19.14
N GLY A 251 -5.89 -12.26 19.61
CA GLY A 251 -6.44 -12.02 20.93
C GLY A 251 -7.55 -10.98 20.88
N GLU A 252 -7.99 -10.52 22.05
CA GLU A 252 -9.00 -9.48 22.17
C GLU A 252 -8.54 -8.37 23.11
N VAL A 253 -8.66 -7.12 22.67
CA VAL A 253 -8.54 -5.95 23.55
C VAL A 253 -9.86 -5.20 23.53
N ARG A 254 -10.42 -4.97 24.73
CA ARG A 254 -11.70 -4.28 24.95
C ARG A 254 -11.48 -2.85 25.42
N GLU A 255 -10.52 -2.18 24.80
CA GLU A 255 -10.26 -0.75 24.99
C GLU A 255 -10.75 -0.01 23.76
N GLY A 256 -11.69 0.91 23.96
CA GLY A 256 -12.25 1.74 22.91
C GLY A 256 -13.74 1.52 22.65
N HIS A 257 -14.36 2.53 22.08
CA HIS A 257 -15.78 2.62 21.78
C HIS A 257 -16.01 3.28 20.43
N ASN A 258 -17.14 2.96 19.80
CA ASN A 258 -17.59 3.63 18.60
C ASN A 258 -18.13 5.00 19.00
N ARG A 259 -17.51 6.06 18.49
CA ARG A 259 -17.89 7.44 18.79
C ARG A 259 -19.14 7.91 18.06
N ARG A 260 -19.85 7.02 17.34
CA ARG A 260 -21.12 7.28 16.65
C ARG A 260 -22.26 6.55 17.35
N MET A 261 -23.17 7.31 17.95
CA MET A 261 -24.41 6.78 18.52
C MET A 261 -25.58 7.10 17.61
N ILE A 262 -26.30 6.08 17.16
CA ILE A 262 -27.45 6.28 16.25
C ILE A 262 -28.71 6.55 17.07
N GLY A 263 -29.28 7.74 16.90
CA GLY A 263 -30.52 8.15 17.55
C GLY A 263 -31.75 7.45 16.97
N ALA A 264 -32.88 7.56 17.67
CA ALA A 264 -34.16 6.99 17.22
C ALA A 264 -34.68 7.60 15.90
N ASP A 265 -34.17 8.77 15.51
CA ASP A 265 -34.45 9.45 14.24
C ASP A 265 -33.52 8.99 13.09
N GLY A 266 -32.64 8.02 13.35
CA GLY A 266 -31.67 7.49 12.38
C GLY A 266 -30.44 8.36 12.16
N ARG A 267 -30.22 9.39 12.98
CA ARG A 267 -29.06 10.28 12.85
C ARG A 267 -27.95 9.93 13.84
N ALA A 268 -26.71 10.11 13.41
CA ALA A 268 -25.56 9.94 14.28
C ALA A 268 -25.38 11.15 15.23
N VAL A 269 -25.23 10.86 16.51
CA VAL A 269 -24.76 11.77 17.56
C VAL A 269 -23.33 11.38 17.91
N MET A 270 -22.42 12.35 17.91
CA MET A 270 -21.03 12.08 18.25
C MET A 270 -20.85 11.91 19.76
N PHE A 271 -20.46 10.71 20.16
CA PHE A 271 -20.22 10.30 21.53
C PHE A 271 -18.70 10.24 21.79
N TRP A 272 -18.12 11.42 22.04
CA TRP A 272 -16.68 11.60 22.11
C TRP A 272 -16.05 10.97 23.36
N GLU A 273 -16.66 11.20 24.52
CA GLU A 273 -16.19 10.68 25.81
C GLU A 273 -17.11 9.57 26.29
N ASN A 274 -16.53 8.50 26.83
CA ASN A 274 -17.26 7.34 27.32
C ASN A 274 -16.57 6.73 28.54
N ARG A 275 -16.30 7.55 29.56
CA ARG A 275 -15.58 7.13 30.77
C ARG A 275 -16.32 6.02 31.54
N GLU A 276 -17.65 5.99 31.42
CA GLU A 276 -18.54 4.97 32.01
C GLU A 276 -18.56 3.65 31.23
N ARG A 277 -17.86 3.57 30.08
CA ARG A 277 -17.81 2.38 29.21
C ARG A 277 -19.20 1.89 28.78
N ILE A 278 -20.08 2.83 28.44
CA ILE A 278 -21.39 2.54 27.85
C ILE A 278 -21.16 1.71 26.57
N PRO A 279 -21.82 0.55 26.39
CA PRO A 279 -21.65 -0.26 25.20
C PRO A 279 -22.04 0.48 23.92
N THR A 280 -21.16 0.40 22.91
CA THR A 280 -21.34 0.98 21.58
C THR A 280 -21.14 -0.09 20.52
N SER A 281 -21.59 0.18 19.28
CA SER A 281 -21.48 -0.76 18.17
C SER A 281 -21.50 0.01 16.84
N PRO A 282 -20.87 -0.51 15.77
CA PRO A 282 -20.03 -1.72 15.73
C PRO A 282 -18.64 -1.49 16.34
N LEU A 283 -17.98 -2.59 16.73
CA LEU A 283 -16.64 -2.64 17.29
C LEU A 283 -15.88 -3.85 16.76
N ASP A 284 -14.57 -3.69 16.57
CA ASP A 284 -13.62 -4.76 16.30
C ASP A 284 -12.73 -4.91 17.55
N TYR A 285 -12.88 -6.01 18.27
CA TYR A 285 -12.08 -6.28 19.47
C TYR A 285 -10.80 -7.04 19.16
N GLU A 286 -10.62 -7.53 17.93
CA GLU A 286 -9.53 -8.43 17.60
C GLU A 286 -8.18 -7.71 17.61
N LEU A 287 -7.27 -8.21 18.43
CA LEU A 287 -5.86 -7.81 18.43
C LEU A 287 -5.04 -8.88 17.70
N GLY A 288 -4.42 -8.50 16.59
CA GLY A 288 -3.58 -9.40 15.80
C GLY A 288 -2.11 -9.19 16.10
N VAL A 289 -1.35 -10.29 16.25
CA VAL A 289 0.09 -10.28 16.49
C VAL A 289 0.80 -11.08 15.40
N ILE A 290 1.73 -10.45 14.70
CA ILE A 290 2.69 -11.11 13.81
C ILE A 290 4.05 -11.11 14.51
N ARG A 291 4.59 -12.29 14.78
CA ARG A 291 5.89 -12.46 15.44
C ARG A 291 6.90 -12.99 14.44
N VAL A 292 8.01 -12.27 14.29
CA VAL A 292 9.16 -12.66 13.46
C VAL A 292 10.29 -13.05 14.39
N GLU A 293 10.71 -14.31 14.32
CA GLU A 293 11.77 -14.88 15.16
C GLU A 293 12.99 -15.23 14.33
N GLN A 294 14.18 -15.03 14.90
CA GLN A 294 15.40 -15.67 14.41
C GLN A 294 15.28 -17.20 14.56
N LEU A 295 16.11 -17.95 13.83
CA LEU A 295 16.07 -19.42 13.87
C LEU A 295 16.44 -20.03 15.24
N ASP A 296 17.05 -19.25 16.14
CA ASP A 296 17.33 -19.65 17.52
C ASP A 296 16.15 -19.39 18.49
N GLY A 297 15.03 -18.84 17.99
CA GLY A 297 13.82 -18.53 18.74
C GLY A 297 13.78 -17.14 19.38
N GLN A 298 14.84 -16.33 19.25
CA GLN A 298 14.81 -14.94 19.72
C GLN A 298 13.89 -14.10 18.84
N THR A 299 13.02 -13.29 19.47
CA THR A 299 12.15 -12.34 18.75
C THR A 299 13.00 -11.29 18.04
N LEU A 300 12.84 -11.16 16.72
CA LEU A 300 13.41 -10.07 15.93
C LEU A 300 12.44 -8.88 15.91
N ALA A 301 11.16 -9.15 15.66
CA ALA A 301 10.11 -8.14 15.63
C ALA A 301 8.75 -8.69 16.04
N THR A 302 7.90 -7.80 16.56
CA THR A 302 6.49 -8.06 16.87
C THR A 302 5.65 -6.94 16.25
N LEU A 303 4.89 -7.25 15.20
CA LEU A 303 3.96 -6.31 14.58
C LEU A 303 2.56 -6.55 15.19
N VAL A 304 1.92 -5.48 15.66
CA VAL A 304 0.65 -5.55 16.40
C VAL A 304 -0.40 -4.76 15.63
N SER A 305 -1.51 -5.40 15.28
CA SER A 305 -2.67 -4.72 14.70
C SER A 305 -3.78 -4.55 15.73
N PHE A 306 -4.22 -3.31 15.91
CA PHE A 306 -5.30 -2.94 16.81
C PHE A 306 -6.01 -1.68 16.28
N GLN A 307 -7.32 -1.56 16.52
CA GLN A 307 -8.19 -0.55 15.89
C GLN A 307 -8.68 0.45 16.94
N CYS A 308 -7.86 1.46 17.26
CA CYS A 308 -8.29 2.54 18.15
C CYS A 308 -7.45 3.80 17.91
N HIS A 309 -8.10 4.97 17.82
CA HIS A 309 -7.38 6.24 17.70
C HIS A 309 -6.44 6.48 18.90
N PRO A 310 -5.17 6.89 18.68
CA PRO A 310 -4.26 7.35 19.74
C PRO A 310 -4.53 8.82 20.07
N VAL A 311 -5.60 8.99 20.85
CA VAL A 311 -6.18 10.28 21.23
C VAL A 311 -6.49 10.34 22.72
N VAL A 312 -5.78 9.56 23.55
CA VAL A 312 -5.97 9.65 25.00
C VAL A 312 -5.56 11.06 25.48
N LEU A 313 -4.49 11.62 24.91
CA LEU A 313 -4.04 12.98 25.19
C LEU A 313 -4.89 14.02 24.45
N GLY A 314 -5.53 14.92 25.20
CA GLY A 314 -6.38 15.99 24.65
C GLY A 314 -5.65 17.15 23.95
N PRO A 315 -6.40 18.09 23.34
CA PRO A 315 -5.83 19.26 22.65
C PRO A 315 -5.02 20.18 23.56
N GLU A 316 -5.22 20.13 24.88
CA GLU A 316 -4.46 20.85 25.91
C GLU A 316 -3.05 20.29 26.10
N ASN A 317 -2.78 19.06 25.65
CA ASN A 317 -1.43 18.51 25.64
C ASN A 317 -0.57 19.22 24.58
N LEU A 318 0.55 19.80 25.03
CA LEU A 318 1.57 20.43 24.19
C LEU A 318 2.90 19.68 24.23
N ASP A 319 2.95 18.49 24.84
CA ASP A 319 4.12 17.63 24.79
C ASP A 319 4.05 16.65 23.62
N ILE A 320 5.17 16.49 22.90
CA ILE A 320 5.30 15.46 21.88
C ILE A 320 5.21 14.07 22.54
N SER A 321 4.34 13.21 22.02
CA SER A 321 4.11 11.87 22.56
C SER A 321 3.65 10.89 21.49
N ALA A 322 4.07 9.63 21.65
CA ALA A 322 3.62 8.49 20.86
C ALA A 322 2.27 7.90 21.35
N ASP A 323 1.65 8.50 22.37
CA ASP A 323 0.38 8.09 23.01
C ASP A 323 0.42 6.62 23.48
N TYR A 324 -0.74 5.97 23.67
CA TYR A 324 -0.79 4.57 24.13
C TYR A 324 0.00 3.59 23.23
N PRO A 325 0.17 3.81 21.90
CA PRO A 325 1.04 2.98 21.07
C PRO A 325 2.48 2.95 21.54
N GLY A 326 3.04 4.11 21.89
CA GLY A 326 4.41 4.21 22.40
C GLY A 326 4.61 3.38 23.66
N VAL A 327 3.65 3.46 24.60
CA VAL A 327 3.68 2.70 25.85
C VAL A 327 3.65 1.19 25.59
N PHE A 328 2.67 0.70 24.82
CA PHE A 328 2.56 -0.76 24.65
C PHE A 328 3.79 -1.31 23.93
N MET A 329 4.29 -0.61 22.92
CA MET A 329 5.47 -1.04 22.19
C MET A 329 6.69 -1.12 23.12
N ARG A 330 6.90 -0.12 23.98
CA ARG A 330 7.99 -0.12 24.96
C ARG A 330 7.90 -1.31 25.93
N ILE A 331 6.71 -1.63 26.42
CA ILE A 331 6.50 -2.78 27.31
C ILE A 331 6.76 -4.09 26.57
N VAL A 332 6.23 -4.25 25.35
CA VAL A 332 6.45 -5.44 24.53
C VAL A 332 7.93 -5.65 24.19
N GLU A 333 8.67 -4.59 23.85
CA GLU A 333 10.12 -4.67 23.59
C GLU A 333 10.89 -5.10 24.85
N ALA A 334 10.48 -4.62 26.02
CA ALA A 334 11.12 -5.00 27.29
C ALA A 334 10.88 -6.47 27.67
N GLU A 335 9.68 -7.00 27.39
CA GLU A 335 9.28 -8.35 27.80
C GLU A 335 9.61 -9.44 26.77
N LEU A 336 9.44 -9.16 25.47
CA LEU A 336 9.64 -10.13 24.40
C LEU A 336 10.96 -9.99 23.65
N GLY A 337 11.67 -8.88 23.82
CA GLY A 337 12.80 -8.49 22.99
C GLY A 337 12.39 -8.13 21.55
N GLY A 338 13.39 -7.80 20.73
CA GLY A 338 13.16 -7.36 19.35
C GLY A 338 12.49 -6.00 19.25
N GLN A 339 12.03 -5.65 18.05
CA GLN A 339 11.36 -4.38 17.76
C GLN A 339 9.82 -4.55 17.76
N ALA A 340 9.10 -3.77 18.57
CA ALA A 340 7.64 -3.74 18.52
C ALA A 340 7.14 -2.64 17.56
N MET A 341 6.15 -2.98 16.73
CA MET A 341 5.66 -2.14 15.63
C MET A 341 4.13 -2.10 15.63
N PHE A 342 3.52 -0.92 15.44
CA PHE A 342 2.08 -0.75 15.49
C PHE A 342 1.46 -0.59 14.08
N LEU A 343 0.58 -1.52 13.71
CA LEU A 343 -0.24 -1.49 12.50
C LEU A 343 -1.64 -0.98 12.84
N GLN A 344 -1.85 0.33 12.72
CA GLN A 344 -3.15 0.94 12.99
C GLN A 344 -4.21 0.38 12.03
N GLY A 345 -5.30 -0.17 12.57
CA GLY A 345 -6.38 -0.69 11.73
C GLY A 345 -7.50 0.32 11.46
N ALA A 346 -8.73 -0.16 11.26
CA ALA A 346 -9.89 0.68 10.91
C ALA A 346 -10.44 1.44 12.14
N ALA A 347 -9.80 2.55 12.51
CA ALA A 347 -10.13 3.32 13.70
C ALA A 347 -10.95 4.60 13.43
N GLY A 348 -11.39 4.86 12.19
CA GLY A 348 -12.01 6.12 11.75
C GLY A 348 -13.20 6.61 12.59
N ASP A 349 -13.84 5.72 13.32
CA ASP A 349 -14.93 5.99 14.25
C ASP A 349 -14.73 5.35 15.64
N ILE A 350 -13.52 4.84 15.94
CA ILE A 350 -13.19 4.22 17.24
C ILE A 350 -12.24 5.11 18.03
N ASN A 351 -12.69 5.48 19.23
CA ASN A 351 -11.92 6.26 20.21
C ASN A 351 -11.65 5.45 21.48
N PRO A 352 -10.60 5.76 22.25
CA PRO A 352 -10.38 5.18 23.56
C PRO A 352 -11.43 5.70 24.56
N PHE A 353 -11.71 4.94 25.62
CA PHE A 353 -12.66 5.37 26.66
C PHE A 353 -12.25 6.67 27.36
N TRP A 354 -10.95 6.93 27.42
CA TRP A 354 -10.32 8.12 27.99
C TRP A 354 -9.86 9.13 26.90
N ASP A 355 -10.59 9.21 25.78
CA ASP A 355 -10.37 10.18 24.69
C ASP A 355 -10.25 11.62 25.23
N LYS A 356 -9.28 12.36 24.71
CA LYS A 356 -8.96 13.77 24.99
C LYS A 356 -8.89 14.12 26.48
N THR A 357 -8.32 13.24 27.29
CA THR A 357 -8.08 13.54 28.70
C THR A 357 -7.08 14.71 28.78
N PRO A 358 -7.40 15.82 29.50
CA PRO A 358 -6.46 16.90 29.72
C PRO A 358 -5.29 16.44 30.61
N PRO A 359 -4.05 16.93 30.41
CA PRO A 359 -2.92 16.57 31.28
C PRO A 359 -3.19 16.79 32.77
N ALA A 360 -3.94 17.86 33.11
CA ALA A 360 -4.33 18.17 34.49
C ALA A 360 -5.30 17.14 35.13
N GLU A 361 -5.93 16.27 34.34
CA GLU A 361 -6.83 15.21 34.78
C GLU A 361 -6.17 13.82 34.77
N GLY A 362 -4.84 13.76 34.65
CA GLY A 362 -4.08 12.51 34.68
C GLY A 362 -4.07 11.76 33.34
N ALA A 363 -3.94 12.50 32.23
CA ALA A 363 -3.97 11.92 30.88
C ALA A 363 -2.84 10.91 30.64
N PHE A 364 -1.63 11.18 31.14
CA PHE A 364 -0.48 10.30 30.98
C PHE A 364 -0.66 8.97 31.74
N GLU A 365 -1.34 9.00 32.89
CA GLU A 365 -1.72 7.80 33.62
C GLU A 365 -2.71 6.95 32.81
N GLN A 366 -3.64 7.57 32.07
CA GLN A 366 -4.55 6.85 31.18
C GLN A 366 -3.84 6.30 29.93
N VAL A 367 -2.87 7.04 29.38
CA VAL A 367 -1.98 6.56 28.29
C VAL A 367 -1.23 5.31 28.75
N GLU A 368 -0.63 5.35 29.95
CA GLU A 368 0.07 4.21 30.54
C GLU A 368 -0.86 3.02 30.81
N ALA A 369 -2.06 3.27 31.33
CA ALA A 369 -3.04 2.21 31.62
C ALA A 369 -3.51 1.51 30.35
N MET A 370 -3.88 2.26 29.30
CA MET A 370 -4.30 1.69 28.03
C MET A 370 -3.16 0.96 27.32
N GLY A 371 -1.97 1.57 27.28
CA GLY A 371 -0.80 0.94 26.67
C GLY A 371 -0.41 -0.37 27.37
N ARG A 372 -0.53 -0.44 28.71
CA ARG A 372 -0.33 -1.67 29.47
C ARG A 372 -1.37 -2.74 29.12
N ALA A 373 -2.65 -2.39 29.06
CA ALA A 373 -3.72 -3.33 28.72
C ALA A 373 -3.49 -3.96 27.32
N VAL A 374 -3.09 -3.15 26.34
CA VAL A 374 -2.72 -3.64 25.00
C VAL A 374 -1.48 -4.54 25.07
N ALA A 375 -0.43 -4.12 25.78
CA ALA A 375 0.81 -4.89 25.89
C ALA A 375 0.63 -6.26 26.55
N GLU A 376 -0.16 -6.33 27.62
CA GLU A 376 -0.45 -7.59 28.33
C GLU A 376 -1.10 -8.61 27.38
N GLU A 377 -2.05 -8.17 26.56
CA GLU A 377 -2.68 -9.03 25.56
C GLU A 377 -1.69 -9.42 24.44
N VAL A 378 -0.86 -8.50 23.95
CA VAL A 378 0.18 -8.81 22.96
C VAL A 378 1.14 -9.88 23.49
N ILE A 379 1.59 -9.75 24.74
CA ILE A 379 2.50 -10.71 25.39
C ILE A 379 1.81 -12.07 25.52
N ARG A 380 0.55 -12.09 25.98
CA ARG A 380 -0.24 -13.33 26.11
C ARG A 380 -0.40 -14.03 24.77
N VAL A 381 -0.81 -13.30 23.73
CA VAL A 381 -0.98 -13.83 22.37
C VAL A 381 0.36 -14.32 21.82
N SER A 382 1.43 -13.54 21.96
CA SER A 382 2.77 -13.91 21.50
C SER A 382 3.27 -15.23 22.10
N GLY A 383 2.99 -15.48 23.39
CA GLY A 383 3.33 -16.73 24.05
C GLY A 383 2.50 -17.94 23.60
N SER A 384 1.38 -17.72 22.90
CA SER A 384 0.52 -18.78 22.35
C SER A 384 0.82 -19.14 20.90
N ILE A 385 1.66 -18.36 20.20
CA ILE A 385 2.03 -18.64 18.81
C ILE A 385 2.94 -19.85 18.76
N THR A 386 2.46 -20.93 18.14
CA THR A 386 3.24 -22.16 17.92
C THR A 386 3.53 -22.45 16.45
N GLY A 387 2.70 -21.94 15.54
CA GLY A 387 2.85 -22.10 14.10
C GLY A 387 3.79 -21.04 13.55
N PHE A 388 5.00 -21.45 13.14
CA PHE A 388 5.95 -20.57 12.47
C PHE A 388 6.35 -21.16 11.12
N ASP A 389 6.32 -20.33 10.08
CA ASP A 389 6.81 -20.65 8.75
C ASP A 389 8.17 -19.97 8.50
N ALA A 390 9.17 -20.76 8.12
CA ALA A 390 10.52 -20.28 7.81
C ALA A 390 10.74 -20.06 6.31
N ALA A 391 9.79 -20.44 5.46
CA ALA A 391 9.90 -20.43 4.01
C ALA A 391 8.60 -19.98 3.29
N PRO A 392 7.86 -18.96 3.78
CA PRO A 392 6.72 -18.43 3.03
C PRO A 392 7.19 -17.71 1.77
N VAL A 393 6.36 -17.75 0.72
CA VAL A 393 6.51 -16.90 -0.47
C VAL A 393 5.83 -15.55 -0.21
N ILE A 394 6.48 -14.46 -0.58
CA ILE A 394 5.94 -13.10 -0.46
C ILE A 394 5.42 -12.66 -1.82
N SER A 395 4.17 -12.21 -1.87
CA SER A 395 3.60 -11.53 -3.03
C SER A 395 3.05 -10.17 -2.61
N VAL A 396 3.43 -9.13 -3.33
CA VAL A 396 2.92 -7.76 -3.13
C VAL A 396 2.24 -7.31 -4.41
N HIS A 397 1.14 -6.57 -4.26
CA HIS A 397 0.45 -5.92 -5.37
C HIS A 397 -0.03 -4.54 -4.93
N ALA A 398 0.40 -3.52 -5.66
CA ALA A 398 -0.03 -2.14 -5.50
C ALA A 398 -1.05 -1.77 -6.57
N GLU A 399 -2.11 -1.05 -6.19
CA GLU A 399 -3.09 -0.49 -7.11
C GLU A 399 -3.48 0.92 -6.72
N VAL A 400 -3.46 1.83 -7.70
CA VAL A 400 -3.89 3.22 -7.53
C VAL A 400 -5.27 3.41 -8.15
N ILE A 401 -6.23 3.83 -7.33
CA ILE A 401 -7.64 3.95 -7.68
C ILE A 401 -8.04 5.44 -7.60
N PRO A 402 -8.49 6.05 -8.70
CA PRO A 402 -8.98 7.42 -8.68
C PRO A 402 -10.31 7.50 -7.92
N LEU A 403 -10.40 8.42 -6.99
CA LEU A 403 -11.59 8.77 -6.21
C LEU A 403 -12.04 10.18 -6.55
N ALA A 404 -13.36 10.39 -6.65
CA ALA A 404 -13.93 11.73 -6.73
C ALA A 404 -13.92 12.43 -5.36
N SER A 405 -13.78 13.75 -5.38
CA SER A 405 -13.99 14.60 -4.20
C SER A 405 -15.48 14.94 -4.04
N ARG A 406 -16.04 14.75 -2.84
CA ARG A 406 -17.43 15.09 -2.52
C ARG A 406 -17.64 16.58 -2.24
N THR A 407 -16.58 17.31 -1.88
CA THR A 407 -16.65 18.72 -1.46
C THR A 407 -16.35 19.70 -2.57
N ASP A 408 -15.87 19.22 -3.73
CA ASP A 408 -15.49 20.07 -4.85
C ASP A 408 -16.50 19.92 -6.00
N VAL A 409 -17.44 20.87 -6.07
CA VAL A 409 -18.54 20.87 -7.07
C VAL A 409 -18.04 21.38 -8.43
N GLU A 410 -16.92 22.12 -8.43
CA GLU A 410 -16.22 22.52 -9.65
C GLU A 410 -15.20 21.44 -10.00
N ARG A 411 -15.59 20.59 -10.96
CA ARG A 411 -14.95 19.37 -11.46
C ARG A 411 -13.56 19.59 -12.11
N THR A 412 -12.71 20.44 -11.54
CA THR A 412 -11.46 20.94 -12.13
C THR A 412 -10.23 20.84 -11.21
N GLN A 413 -10.34 20.28 -9.99
CA GLN A 413 -9.17 19.87 -9.20
C GLN A 413 -9.15 18.35 -8.96
N ARG A 414 -8.23 17.72 -9.72
CA ARG A 414 -7.64 16.36 -9.67
C ARG A 414 -8.28 15.31 -8.77
N ASP A 415 -8.54 14.15 -9.39
CA ASP A 415 -8.85 12.88 -8.72
C ASP A 415 -7.95 12.69 -7.49
N MET A 416 -8.55 12.37 -6.34
CA MET A 416 -7.79 11.85 -5.19
C MET A 416 -7.32 10.46 -5.60
N LEU A 417 -6.02 10.20 -5.54
CA LEU A 417 -5.46 8.91 -5.91
C LEU A 417 -5.30 8.08 -4.65
N ALA A 418 -6.15 7.07 -4.48
CA ALA A 418 -6.06 6.14 -3.37
C ALA A 418 -5.21 4.94 -3.78
N GLU A 419 -4.02 4.85 -3.19
CA GLU A 419 -3.19 3.66 -3.30
C GLU A 419 -3.62 2.62 -2.26
N ILE A 420 -3.88 1.40 -2.72
CA ILE A 420 -4.02 0.23 -1.85
C ILE A 420 -2.93 -0.78 -2.20
N ASN A 421 -2.36 -1.41 -1.18
CA ASN A 421 -1.41 -2.50 -1.33
C ASN A 421 -1.98 -3.76 -0.70
N THR A 422 -1.87 -4.89 -1.39
CA THR A 422 -2.20 -6.22 -0.86
C THR A 422 -0.95 -7.08 -0.80
N VAL A 423 -0.70 -7.64 0.37
CA VAL A 423 0.46 -8.49 0.65
C VAL A 423 -0.05 -9.88 1.04
N LEU A 424 0.47 -10.92 0.39
CA LEU A 424 0.37 -12.29 0.85
C LEU A 424 1.74 -12.79 1.29
N ILE A 425 1.81 -13.34 2.51
CA ILE A 425 2.99 -14.03 3.04
C ILE A 425 2.59 -15.48 3.29
N GLY A 426 3.09 -16.37 2.45
CA GLY A 426 2.67 -17.76 2.43
C GLY A 426 1.20 -17.90 1.99
N PRO A 427 0.55 -19.03 2.33
CA PRO A 427 -0.83 -19.29 1.91
C PRO A 427 -1.89 -18.55 2.72
N ASP A 428 -1.56 -18.06 3.93
CA ASP A 428 -2.55 -17.74 4.96
C ASP A 428 -2.47 -16.34 5.57
N ILE A 429 -1.34 -15.62 5.43
CA ILE A 429 -1.16 -14.28 6.00
C ILE A 429 -1.41 -13.22 4.92
N ALA A 430 -2.48 -12.45 5.07
CA ALA A 430 -2.88 -11.38 4.17
C ALA A 430 -2.87 -10.02 4.87
N LEU A 431 -2.23 -9.01 4.28
CA LEU A 431 -2.37 -7.61 4.69
C LEU A 431 -3.02 -6.84 3.55
N ALA A 432 -3.98 -5.98 3.86
CA ALA A 432 -4.51 -4.99 2.93
C ALA A 432 -4.35 -3.59 3.54
N THR A 433 -3.71 -2.69 2.79
CA THR A 433 -3.39 -1.35 3.25
C THR A 433 -4.34 -0.31 2.66
N PHE A 434 -4.61 0.75 3.42
CA PHE A 434 -5.58 1.77 3.05
C PHE A 434 -5.10 3.19 3.40
N PRO A 435 -5.32 4.19 2.51
CA PRO A 435 -4.71 5.52 2.60
C PRO A 435 -5.58 6.53 3.39
N GLY A 436 -6.04 6.16 4.59
CA GLY A 436 -6.81 7.07 5.43
C GLY A 436 -7.53 6.42 6.61
N GLU A 437 -8.55 7.13 7.10
CA GLU A 437 -9.27 6.81 8.34
C GLU A 437 -10.58 6.06 8.03
N PHE A 438 -10.49 4.75 7.88
CA PHE A 438 -11.64 3.91 7.57
C PHE A 438 -12.45 3.61 8.82
N PHE A 439 -13.78 3.69 8.70
CA PHE A 439 -14.68 3.25 9.76
C PHE A 439 -14.57 1.74 9.99
N VAL A 440 -14.81 1.32 11.22
CA VAL A 440 -14.54 -0.04 11.71
C VAL A 440 -15.22 -1.14 10.87
N GLU A 441 -16.39 -0.85 10.29
CA GLU A 441 -17.12 -1.80 9.46
C GLU A 441 -16.33 -2.23 8.21
N HIS A 442 -15.46 -1.37 7.68
CA HIS A 442 -14.61 -1.74 6.54
C HIS A 442 -13.57 -2.80 6.94
N GLY A 443 -12.98 -2.67 8.13
CA GLY A 443 -12.09 -3.68 8.72
C GLY A 443 -12.80 -5.00 8.95
N LEU A 444 -13.98 -4.95 9.59
CA LEU A 444 -14.84 -6.11 9.83
C LEU A 444 -15.24 -6.78 8.51
N ALA A 445 -15.63 -6.00 7.50
CA ALA A 445 -16.02 -6.52 6.19
C ALA A 445 -14.87 -7.20 5.44
N LEU A 446 -13.66 -6.63 5.48
CA LEU A 446 -12.47 -7.23 4.91
C LEU A 446 -12.20 -8.61 5.54
N LYS A 447 -12.14 -8.65 6.88
CA LYS A 447 -11.86 -9.88 7.64
C LYS A 447 -12.92 -10.95 7.40
N ALA A 448 -14.20 -10.60 7.52
CA ALA A 448 -15.32 -11.54 7.39
C ALA A 448 -15.43 -12.16 5.98
N ARG A 449 -14.92 -11.47 4.95
CA ARG A 449 -15.01 -11.91 3.55
C ARG A 449 -13.71 -12.49 3.01
N SER A 450 -12.64 -12.40 3.77
CA SER A 450 -11.34 -12.93 3.37
C SER A 450 -11.33 -14.45 3.36
N GLN A 451 -10.58 -15.03 2.43
CA GLN A 451 -10.37 -16.48 2.32
C GLN A 451 -8.98 -16.90 2.85
N PHE A 452 -8.35 -16.04 3.64
CA PHE A 452 -7.03 -16.23 4.24
C PHE A 452 -7.19 -16.26 5.75
N GLU A 453 -6.55 -17.22 6.42
CA GLU A 453 -6.73 -17.46 7.85
C GLU A 453 -6.40 -16.23 8.70
N HIS A 454 -5.40 -15.46 8.28
CA HIS A 454 -4.94 -14.28 9.00
C HIS A 454 -5.02 -13.07 8.09
N THR A 455 -6.05 -12.25 8.26
CA THR A 455 -6.26 -11.06 7.43
C THR A 455 -6.19 -9.79 8.26
N PHE A 456 -5.27 -8.91 7.91
CA PHE A 456 -5.01 -7.65 8.60
C PHE A 456 -5.49 -6.48 7.76
N PHE A 457 -6.37 -5.66 8.34
CA PHE A 457 -6.70 -4.34 7.83
C PHE A 457 -5.66 -3.36 8.36
N VAL A 458 -4.92 -2.69 7.46
CA VAL A 458 -3.88 -1.73 7.83
C VAL A 458 -4.28 -0.35 7.28
N GLY A 459 -4.83 0.50 8.13
CA GLY A 459 -5.20 1.86 7.76
C GLY A 459 -3.99 2.79 7.67
N TYR A 460 -4.24 4.08 7.42
CA TYR A 460 -3.23 5.14 7.59
C TYR A 460 -1.89 4.87 6.88
N THR A 461 -1.94 4.25 5.70
CA THR A 461 -0.75 3.78 4.98
C THR A 461 -0.51 4.58 3.69
N ASN A 462 0.74 5.01 3.49
CA ASN A 462 1.26 5.72 2.31
C ASN A 462 0.62 7.08 1.96
N ASP A 463 -0.59 7.39 2.46
CA ASP A 463 -1.21 8.71 2.36
C ASP A 463 -2.26 8.93 3.47
N ALA A 464 -2.77 10.15 3.57
CA ALA A 464 -3.78 10.57 4.53
C ALA A 464 -4.94 11.30 3.83
N LEU A 465 -5.82 10.54 3.15
CA LEU A 465 -6.94 11.08 2.39
C LEU A 465 -8.16 11.48 3.25
N GLY A 466 -8.04 11.37 4.58
CA GLY A 466 -9.11 11.65 5.55
C GLY A 466 -10.04 10.46 5.77
N TYR A 467 -11.28 10.71 6.17
CA TYR A 467 -12.22 9.64 6.56
C TYR A 467 -12.86 8.92 5.38
N PHE A 468 -12.99 7.60 5.53
CA PHE A 468 -13.75 6.71 4.65
C PHE A 468 -14.94 6.13 5.43
N PRO A 469 -16.08 6.84 5.45
CA PRO A 469 -17.30 6.32 6.06
C PRO A 469 -17.90 5.20 5.20
N THR A 470 -18.77 4.39 5.78
CA THR A 470 -19.66 3.52 5.00
C THR A 470 -20.75 4.35 4.29
N ILE A 471 -21.38 3.76 3.28
CA ILE A 471 -22.59 4.31 2.64
C ILE A 471 -23.67 4.54 3.72
N GLN A 472 -23.86 3.56 4.61
CA GLN A 472 -24.81 3.68 5.72
C GLN A 472 -24.47 4.87 6.62
N ALA A 473 -23.22 4.95 7.11
CA ALA A 473 -22.78 6.03 7.98
C ALA A 473 -22.94 7.41 7.33
N THR A 474 -22.76 7.49 6.01
CA THR A 474 -23.00 8.71 5.25
C THR A 474 -24.47 9.15 5.33
N THR A 475 -25.43 8.23 5.27
CA THR A 475 -26.87 8.54 5.40
C THR A 475 -27.27 8.94 6.82
N GLU A 476 -26.57 8.44 7.83
CA GLU A 476 -26.79 8.78 9.25
C GLU A 476 -26.16 10.13 9.63
N GLY A 477 -25.14 10.56 8.88
CA GLY A 477 -24.40 11.80 9.09
C GLY A 477 -23.35 11.74 10.19
N GLY A 478 -23.00 12.88 10.78
CA GLY A 478 -21.96 12.99 11.82
C GLY A 478 -20.55 13.28 11.32
N TYR A 479 -19.60 13.40 12.25
CA TYR A 479 -18.18 13.65 11.95
C TYR A 479 -17.54 12.45 11.26
N GLY A 480 -16.71 12.70 10.26
CA GLY A 480 -16.08 11.67 9.42
C GLY A 480 -17.02 11.04 8.39
N ALA A 481 -18.34 11.32 8.45
CA ALA A 481 -19.33 10.78 7.53
C ALA A 481 -20.09 11.84 6.75
N ALA A 482 -20.70 12.84 7.39
CA ALA A 482 -21.29 14.01 6.72
C ALA A 482 -20.33 15.21 6.70
N SER A 483 -19.58 15.44 7.78
CA SER A 483 -18.53 16.46 7.85
C SER A 483 -17.13 15.83 7.87
N SER A 484 -16.09 16.64 7.68
CA SER A 484 -14.68 16.23 7.86
C SER A 484 -14.15 15.11 6.95
N THR A 485 -14.92 14.61 5.97
CA THR A 485 -14.38 13.87 4.82
C THR A 485 -14.50 14.67 3.53
N ARG A 486 -13.70 14.28 2.54
CA ARG A 486 -13.74 14.76 1.15
C ARG A 486 -13.92 13.61 0.16
N VAL A 487 -13.88 12.36 0.62
CA VAL A 487 -13.93 11.15 -0.19
C VAL A 487 -15.34 10.88 -0.72
N GLU A 488 -15.47 10.44 -1.97
CA GLU A 488 -16.76 10.04 -2.53
C GLU A 488 -17.46 8.92 -1.75
N VAL A 489 -18.79 8.96 -1.73
CA VAL A 489 -19.62 7.96 -1.03
C VAL A 489 -19.44 6.59 -1.70
N GLY A 490 -19.23 5.55 -0.90
CA GLY A 490 -18.99 4.19 -1.40
C GLY A 490 -17.54 3.88 -1.75
N ALA A 491 -16.61 4.85 -1.61
CA ALA A 491 -15.20 4.60 -1.87
C ALA A 491 -14.61 3.56 -0.92
N GLY A 492 -14.98 3.59 0.37
CA GLY A 492 -14.47 2.63 1.36
C GLY A 492 -14.80 1.19 0.99
N GLU A 493 -16.07 0.93 0.67
CA GLU A 493 -16.54 -0.38 0.21
C GLU A 493 -15.84 -0.81 -1.08
N ARG A 494 -15.71 0.10 -2.06
CA ARG A 494 -15.05 -0.17 -3.34
C ARG A 494 -13.58 -0.57 -3.14
N LEU A 495 -12.86 0.11 -2.25
CA LEU A 495 -11.46 -0.19 -1.96
C LEU A 495 -11.30 -1.53 -1.22
N VAL A 496 -12.18 -1.85 -0.27
CA VAL A 496 -12.19 -3.15 0.40
C VAL A 496 -12.48 -4.29 -0.58
N ASP A 497 -13.49 -4.11 -1.45
CA ASP A 497 -13.79 -5.08 -2.52
C ASP A 497 -12.59 -5.30 -3.43
N ARG A 498 -11.90 -4.21 -3.79
CA ARG A 498 -10.74 -4.29 -4.66
C ARG A 498 -9.56 -4.99 -3.99
N ALA A 499 -9.30 -4.72 -2.71
CA ALA A 499 -8.29 -5.44 -1.94
C ALA A 499 -8.58 -6.95 -1.86
N LEU A 500 -9.83 -7.35 -1.62
CA LEU A 500 -10.23 -8.77 -1.62
C LEU A 500 -9.99 -9.41 -2.99
N ILE A 501 -10.36 -8.75 -4.08
CA ILE A 501 -10.12 -9.22 -5.44
C ILE A 501 -8.62 -9.39 -5.70
N ASN A 502 -7.80 -8.42 -5.31
CA ASN A 502 -6.36 -8.44 -5.53
C ASN A 502 -5.69 -9.60 -4.76
N LEU A 503 -6.07 -9.83 -3.50
CA LEU A 503 -5.61 -10.98 -2.73
C LEU A 503 -5.98 -12.32 -3.40
N LEU A 504 -7.21 -12.44 -3.93
CA LEU A 504 -7.64 -13.65 -4.63
C LEU A 504 -6.91 -13.84 -5.98
N TYR A 505 -6.55 -12.77 -6.68
CA TYR A 505 -5.68 -12.84 -7.86
C TYR A 505 -4.26 -13.27 -7.50
N GLN A 506 -3.65 -12.69 -6.45
CA GLN A 506 -2.32 -13.08 -5.99
C GLN A 506 -2.26 -14.57 -5.60
N ALA A 507 -3.32 -15.08 -4.97
CA ALA A 507 -3.45 -16.49 -4.62
C ALA A 507 -3.92 -17.40 -5.78
N ASN A 508 -4.11 -16.86 -6.98
CA ASN A 508 -4.65 -17.57 -8.15
C ASN A 508 -5.98 -18.31 -7.87
N LYS A 509 -6.82 -17.76 -6.97
CA LYS A 509 -8.12 -18.33 -6.59
C LYS A 509 -9.23 -17.94 -7.57
N ILE A 510 -9.06 -16.84 -8.31
CA ILE A 510 -9.99 -16.35 -9.35
C ILE A 510 -9.20 -15.82 -10.57
N SER A 511 -9.84 -15.75 -11.73
CA SER A 511 -9.23 -15.22 -12.96
C SER A 511 -9.42 -13.70 -13.10
N PRO A 512 -8.42 -12.95 -13.61
CA PRO A 512 -8.49 -11.51 -13.88
C PRO A 512 -9.69 -11.04 -14.68
#